data_AF-A0A812Q071-F1
#
_entry.id   AF-A0A812Q071-F1
#
_cell.length_a   1.000
_cell.length_b   1.000
_cell.length_c   1.000
_cell.angle_alpha   90.00
_cell.angle_beta   90.00
_cell.angle_gamma   90.00
#
_symmetry.space_group_name_H-M   'P 1'
#
loop_
_entity.id
_entity.type
_entity.pdbx_description
1 polymer ?
#
loop_
_entity_poly.entity_id
_entity_poly.type
_entity_poly.pdbx_seq_one_letter_code
_entity_poly.pdbx_strand_id
1 'polypeptide(L)'
;MDHRSFLAGLTAAQRAELTATSDRKGLAALAAHFGLIAFLGTAIALEVPGWPVLMVPQGILIMFLFTTLHETIHRTAFRSPWINDLVARICGFLILVPADWFRYFHFAHHRHTQDPQNDPELAGEKPKSLWQYIVHISGLPTWWGELKTLFKNASGRCDDAFVPEGGRRKVRHEAVVSLMLYAVLAGVSLVTASSLLLFAWVLPCLLGQPFLRLYLLAEHGRCPFVANMLENSRTTYTNRVVRRLAWNMPYHAEHHSYPTVPFHKLPDLHRLTREHLGVTSDGYGAFHKDYVGSFKNLPDIRSASRQLVREFGFLDKTIAGTDLSGSGVHAIMEIGLHPGVTAKDLATRLKLEKSTISRLLKSLEIRGDIIQTRSEQDGRVFGLSLTNTGWKTFAEIDTFGDRQARAALSNIRNGSARSIADALTAYADALAGSEGTEDKPLHRFEVVEGYQTGMIGDIAALHARTHGAIIGNGPTFESVVSQAMAEFMQRVGNPLNNSWSILDKGEVIGSISIDGEDLNGNVAHLRWFILSGKLRGLGLGKTLLLKALEHCDGQGFEEIHLWTLKGLDAARTLYERNGFTLADEYVGDQWGKSVTEQMFIRKRR
;
A
#
# COMPACT_ATOMS: atom_id res chain seq x y z
N MET A 1 15.19 4.05 -1.37
CA MET A 1 16.43 4.18 -2.17
C MET A 1 16.04 4.12 -3.63
N ASP A 2 16.52 5.02 -4.50
CA ASP A 2 16.22 4.94 -5.94
C ASP A 2 17.14 3.94 -6.67
N HIS A 3 16.72 3.49 -7.86
CA HIS A 3 17.48 2.51 -8.64
C HIS A 3 18.91 2.98 -8.96
N ARG A 4 19.12 4.28 -9.22
CA ARG A 4 20.45 4.82 -9.56
C ARG A 4 21.40 4.73 -8.37
N SER A 5 20.93 5.08 -7.18
CA SER A 5 21.69 4.98 -5.94
C SER A 5 21.98 3.53 -5.58
N PHE A 6 20.99 2.65 -5.73
CA PHE A 6 21.17 1.21 -5.56
C PHE A 6 22.27 0.68 -6.49
N LEU A 7 22.17 1.00 -7.79
CA LEU A 7 23.15 0.57 -8.77
C LEU A 7 24.52 1.16 -8.46
N ALA A 8 24.62 2.43 -8.09
CA ALA A 8 25.88 3.08 -7.70
C ALA A 8 26.56 2.35 -6.52
N GLY A 9 25.78 1.80 -5.59
CA GLY A 9 26.25 1.01 -4.46
C GLY A 9 26.81 -0.37 -4.81
N LEU A 10 26.58 -0.90 -6.01
CA LEU A 10 27.12 -2.20 -6.42
C LEU A 10 28.64 -2.15 -6.62
N THR A 11 29.35 -3.09 -6.01
CA THR A 11 30.80 -3.28 -6.20
C THR A 11 31.12 -3.68 -7.64
N ALA A 12 32.36 -3.45 -8.08
CA ALA A 12 32.81 -3.88 -9.40
C ALA A 12 32.67 -5.40 -9.62
N ALA A 13 32.94 -6.19 -8.58
CA ALA A 13 32.78 -7.65 -8.63
C ALA A 13 31.31 -8.05 -8.82
N GLN A 14 30.38 -7.45 -8.07
CA GLN A 14 28.94 -7.70 -8.24
C GLN A 14 28.46 -7.32 -9.63
N ARG A 15 28.87 -6.16 -10.17
CA ARG A 15 28.49 -5.75 -11.54
C ARG A 15 29.00 -6.72 -12.58
N ALA A 16 30.26 -7.15 -12.49
CA ALA A 16 30.85 -8.11 -13.41
C ALA A 16 30.13 -9.46 -13.35
N GLU A 17 29.76 -9.93 -12.16
CA GLU A 17 29.01 -11.17 -12.00
C GLU A 17 27.59 -11.07 -12.56
N LEU A 18 26.88 -9.99 -12.25
CA LEU A 18 25.50 -9.77 -12.67
C LEU A 18 25.38 -9.59 -14.19
N THR A 19 26.40 -9.03 -14.85
CA THR A 19 26.38 -8.79 -16.31
C THR A 19 27.05 -9.89 -17.14
N ALA A 20 27.49 -10.98 -16.50
CA ALA A 20 28.15 -12.09 -17.17
C ALA A 20 27.19 -12.87 -18.10
N THR A 21 27.42 -12.79 -19.41
CA THR A 21 26.64 -13.48 -20.45
C THR A 21 27.13 -14.90 -20.69
N SER A 22 26.27 -15.77 -21.25
CA SER A 22 26.61 -17.20 -21.44
C SER A 22 25.86 -17.83 -22.61
N ASP A 23 26.58 -18.20 -23.68
CA ASP A 23 26.00 -18.90 -24.84
C ASP A 23 25.36 -20.22 -24.43
N ARG A 24 26.01 -20.99 -23.54
CA ARG A 24 25.48 -22.27 -23.06
C ARG A 24 24.12 -22.13 -22.39
N LYS A 25 23.94 -21.13 -21.51
CA LYS A 25 22.66 -20.92 -20.80
C LYS A 25 21.59 -20.41 -21.75
N GLY A 26 21.93 -19.49 -22.65
CA GLY A 26 21.02 -19.00 -23.69
C GLY A 26 20.56 -20.12 -24.63
N LEU A 27 21.49 -20.93 -25.15
CA LEU A 27 21.19 -22.03 -26.07
C LEU A 27 20.36 -23.12 -25.40
N ALA A 28 20.63 -23.45 -24.14
CA ALA A 28 19.83 -24.43 -23.40
C ALA A 28 18.38 -23.95 -23.18
N ALA A 29 18.17 -22.66 -22.88
CA ALA A 29 16.83 -22.09 -22.76
C ALA A 29 16.11 -22.04 -24.11
N LEU A 30 16.81 -21.62 -25.16
CA LEU A 30 16.30 -21.57 -26.53
C LEU A 30 15.89 -22.96 -27.04
N ALA A 31 16.76 -23.95 -26.90
CA ALA A 31 16.50 -25.32 -27.32
C ALA A 31 15.30 -25.93 -26.59
N ALA A 32 15.15 -25.66 -25.28
CA ALA A 32 13.98 -26.09 -24.54
C ALA A 32 12.69 -25.43 -25.05
N HIS A 33 12.72 -24.11 -25.32
CA HIS A 33 11.54 -23.38 -25.77
C HIS A 33 11.12 -23.77 -27.20
N PHE A 34 12.06 -23.74 -28.16
CA PHE A 34 11.80 -24.15 -29.54
C PHE A 34 11.53 -25.65 -29.66
N GLY A 35 12.14 -26.48 -28.81
CA GLY A 35 11.85 -27.92 -28.76
C GLY A 35 10.40 -28.20 -28.38
N LEU A 36 9.83 -27.47 -27.41
CA LEU A 36 8.42 -27.59 -27.06
C LEU A 36 7.49 -27.12 -28.19
N ILE A 37 7.82 -26.01 -28.86
CA ILE A 37 7.08 -25.50 -30.03
C ILE A 37 7.09 -26.53 -31.16
N ALA A 38 8.25 -27.13 -31.45
CA ALA A 38 8.38 -28.16 -32.48
C ALA A 38 7.64 -29.44 -32.10
N PHE A 39 7.71 -29.85 -30.84
CA PHE A 39 7.00 -31.02 -30.33
C PHE A 39 5.49 -30.88 -30.46
N LEU A 40 4.91 -29.79 -29.94
CA LEU A 40 3.47 -29.55 -30.03
C LEU A 40 3.03 -29.26 -31.46
N GLY A 41 3.83 -28.52 -32.23
CA GLY A 41 3.57 -28.28 -33.65
C GLY A 41 3.55 -29.58 -34.46
N THR A 42 4.45 -30.53 -34.16
CA THR A 42 4.46 -31.86 -34.79
C THR A 42 3.24 -32.68 -34.37
N ALA A 43 2.86 -32.66 -33.08
CA ALA A 43 1.65 -33.33 -32.61
C ALA A 43 0.37 -32.80 -33.30
N ILE A 44 0.29 -31.48 -33.51
CA ILE A 44 -0.79 -30.85 -34.28
C ILE A 44 -0.73 -31.28 -35.75
N ALA A 45 0.46 -31.27 -36.36
CA ALA A 45 0.65 -31.67 -37.76
C ALA A 45 0.28 -33.14 -38.04
N LEU A 46 0.48 -34.01 -37.04
CA LEU A 46 0.12 -35.43 -37.09
C LEU A 46 -1.32 -35.70 -36.67
N GLU A 47 -2.10 -34.64 -36.37
CA GLU A 47 -3.50 -34.70 -35.97
C GLU A 47 -3.77 -35.73 -34.84
N VAL A 48 -2.88 -35.79 -33.84
CA VAL A 48 -3.05 -36.71 -32.71
C VAL A 48 -4.41 -36.50 -32.03
N PRO A 49 -5.01 -37.53 -31.37
CA PRO A 49 -6.29 -37.37 -30.70
C PRO A 49 -6.33 -36.16 -29.76
N GLY A 50 -7.28 -35.25 -29.99
CA GLY A 50 -7.40 -34.01 -29.21
C GLY A 50 -6.49 -32.85 -29.66
N TRP A 51 -5.83 -32.95 -30.81
CA TRP A 51 -4.93 -31.91 -31.32
C TRP A 51 -5.51 -30.48 -31.35
N PRO A 52 -6.81 -30.21 -31.58
CA PRO A 52 -7.29 -28.83 -31.58
C PRO A 52 -7.08 -28.12 -30.25
N VAL A 53 -7.11 -28.86 -29.12
CA VAL A 53 -6.85 -28.31 -27.79
C VAL A 53 -5.37 -27.94 -27.63
N LEU A 54 -4.45 -28.63 -28.32
CA LEU A 54 -3.01 -28.35 -28.29
C LEU A 54 -2.65 -27.01 -28.94
N MET A 55 -3.54 -26.42 -29.75
CA MET A 55 -3.32 -25.10 -30.34
C MET A 55 -3.17 -24.00 -29.28
N VAL A 56 -3.82 -24.13 -28.12
CA VAL A 56 -3.71 -23.15 -27.02
C VAL A 56 -2.29 -23.13 -26.42
N PRO A 57 -1.74 -24.24 -25.89
CA PRO A 57 -0.37 -24.25 -25.38
C PRO A 57 0.67 -23.99 -26.48
N GLN A 58 0.45 -24.45 -27.72
CA GLN A 58 1.28 -24.09 -28.86
C GLN A 58 1.33 -22.58 -29.07
N GLY A 59 0.16 -21.94 -29.01
CA GLY A 59 0.00 -20.49 -29.13
C GLY A 59 0.72 -19.73 -28.03
N ILE A 60 0.56 -20.17 -26.78
CA ILE A 60 1.23 -19.58 -25.62
C ILE A 60 2.75 -19.64 -25.82
N LEU A 61 3.30 -20.80 -26.21
CA LEU A 61 4.75 -20.94 -26.45
C LEU A 61 5.24 -20.01 -27.56
N ILE A 62 4.54 -19.96 -28.70
CA ILE A 62 4.93 -19.09 -29.81
C ILE A 62 4.87 -17.61 -29.39
N MET A 63 3.79 -17.17 -28.75
CA MET A 63 3.65 -15.77 -28.36
C MET A 63 4.64 -15.36 -27.27
N PHE A 64 5.02 -16.26 -26.36
CA PHE A 64 6.04 -15.98 -25.35
C PHE A 64 7.47 -15.93 -25.92
N LEU A 65 7.69 -16.25 -27.20
CA LEU A 65 8.92 -15.85 -27.91
C LEU A 65 9.14 -14.33 -27.88
N PHE A 66 8.11 -13.54 -27.58
CA PHE A 66 8.26 -12.12 -27.24
C PHE A 66 9.30 -11.90 -26.14
N THR A 67 9.31 -12.70 -25.07
CA THR A 67 10.29 -12.55 -23.98
C THR A 67 11.72 -12.92 -24.41
N THR A 68 11.85 -13.88 -25.32
CA THR A 68 13.14 -14.23 -25.95
C THR A 68 13.62 -13.11 -26.87
N LEU A 69 12.73 -12.53 -27.69
CA LEU A 69 13.01 -11.35 -28.50
C LEU A 69 13.45 -10.19 -27.61
N HIS A 70 12.69 -9.88 -26.57
CA HIS A 70 12.94 -8.82 -25.60
C HIS A 70 14.35 -8.89 -25.02
N GLU A 71 14.77 -10.07 -24.58
CA GLU A 71 16.11 -10.27 -24.03
C GLU A 71 17.21 -10.17 -25.11
N THR A 72 16.97 -10.74 -26.29
CA THR A 72 17.98 -10.81 -27.35
C THR A 72 18.21 -9.48 -28.05
N ILE A 73 17.24 -8.55 -28.06
CA ILE A 73 17.47 -7.21 -28.61
C ILE A 73 18.47 -6.39 -27.78
N HIS A 74 18.55 -6.63 -26.47
CA HIS A 74 19.58 -6.07 -25.57
C HIS A 74 20.97 -6.70 -25.76
N ARG A 75 21.05 -7.82 -26.49
CA ARG A 75 22.27 -8.60 -26.72
C ARG A 75 22.90 -9.16 -25.44
N THR A 76 22.08 -9.46 -24.44
CA THR A 76 22.48 -10.00 -23.14
C THR A 76 22.26 -11.51 -23.04
N ALA A 77 21.28 -12.07 -23.76
CA ALA A 77 20.92 -13.48 -23.67
C ALA A 77 22.09 -14.43 -23.99
N PHE A 78 22.90 -14.06 -24.98
CA PHE A 78 24.09 -14.80 -25.43
C PHE A 78 25.36 -13.96 -25.29
N ARG A 79 26.50 -14.62 -25.06
CA ARG A 79 27.83 -13.99 -25.12
C ARG A 79 28.19 -13.56 -26.54
N SER A 80 27.77 -14.33 -27.53
CA SER A 80 27.99 -14.05 -28.94
C SER A 80 26.94 -13.07 -29.49
N PRO A 81 27.32 -11.84 -29.92
CA PRO A 81 26.34 -10.83 -30.35
C PRO A 81 25.52 -11.24 -31.58
N TRP A 82 26.11 -11.99 -32.51
CA TRP A 82 25.43 -12.43 -33.72
C TRP A 82 24.32 -13.45 -33.43
N ILE A 83 24.47 -14.28 -32.38
CA ILE A 83 23.43 -15.23 -31.96
C ILE A 83 22.22 -14.46 -31.44
N ASN A 84 22.44 -13.43 -30.62
CA ASN A 84 21.37 -12.55 -30.17
C ASN A 84 20.60 -11.94 -31.36
N ASP A 85 21.32 -11.36 -32.33
CA ASP A 85 20.69 -10.73 -33.49
C ASP A 85 19.90 -11.73 -34.36
N LEU A 86 20.42 -12.94 -34.57
CA LEU A 86 19.74 -14.00 -35.30
C LEU A 86 18.48 -14.48 -34.58
N VAL A 87 18.59 -14.79 -33.28
CA VAL A 87 17.47 -15.27 -32.46
C VAL A 87 16.40 -14.20 -32.35
N ALA A 88 16.76 -12.93 -32.17
CA ALA A 88 15.83 -11.81 -32.17
C ALA A 88 15.01 -11.77 -33.47
N ARG A 89 15.67 -11.86 -34.64
CA ARG A 89 15.00 -11.85 -35.94
C ARG A 89 14.07 -13.04 -36.16
N ILE A 90 14.48 -14.24 -35.76
CA ILE A 90 13.65 -15.44 -35.86
C ILE A 90 12.42 -15.31 -34.95
N CYS A 91 12.61 -14.94 -33.68
CA CYS A 91 11.51 -14.78 -32.74
C CYS A 91 10.54 -13.69 -33.20
N GLY A 92 11.07 -12.53 -33.59
CA GLY A 92 10.31 -11.42 -34.13
C GLY A 92 9.49 -11.78 -35.36
N PHE A 93 10.08 -12.52 -36.31
CA PHE A 93 9.36 -13.05 -37.48
C PHE A 93 8.20 -13.98 -37.09
N LEU A 94 8.40 -14.88 -36.13
CA LEU A 94 7.36 -15.83 -35.71
C LEU A 94 6.17 -15.17 -35.00
N ILE A 95 6.35 -13.99 -34.42
CA ILE A 95 5.31 -13.24 -33.68
C ILE A 95 4.88 -11.94 -34.36
N LEU A 96 5.35 -11.68 -35.59
CA LEU A 96 5.09 -10.48 -36.40
C LEU A 96 5.61 -9.16 -35.78
N VAL A 97 6.64 -9.22 -34.94
CA VAL A 97 7.28 -8.04 -34.33
C VAL A 97 8.70 -7.88 -34.90
N PRO A 98 8.94 -6.96 -35.86
CA PRO A 98 10.26 -6.80 -36.49
C PRO A 98 11.33 -6.42 -35.45
N ALA A 99 12.40 -7.20 -35.36
CA ALA A 99 13.36 -7.11 -34.27
C ALA A 99 14.19 -5.82 -34.28
N ASP A 100 14.55 -5.32 -35.46
CA ASP A 100 15.33 -4.07 -35.57
C ASP A 100 14.47 -2.84 -35.25
N TRP A 101 13.19 -2.83 -35.64
CA TRP A 101 12.26 -1.76 -35.22
C TRP A 101 11.99 -1.84 -33.71
N PHE A 102 11.70 -3.05 -33.22
CA PHE A 102 11.40 -3.28 -31.81
C PHE A 102 12.57 -2.92 -30.89
N ARG A 103 13.82 -3.14 -31.33
CA ARG A 103 15.01 -2.68 -30.59
C ARG A 103 15.00 -1.17 -30.36
N TYR A 104 14.71 -0.37 -31.38
CA TYR A 104 14.64 1.09 -31.22
C TYR A 104 13.48 1.52 -30.33
N PHE A 105 12.29 0.94 -30.55
CA PHE A 105 11.12 1.16 -29.70
C PHE A 105 11.44 0.87 -28.23
N HIS A 106 12.01 -0.31 -27.98
CA HIS A 106 12.24 -0.80 -26.64
C HIS A 106 13.37 -0.06 -25.91
N PHE A 107 14.43 0.34 -26.61
CA PHE A 107 15.48 1.18 -26.00
C PHE A 107 14.96 2.57 -25.65
N ALA A 108 14.09 3.15 -26.49
CA ALA A 108 13.42 4.41 -26.16
C ALA A 108 12.51 4.24 -24.93
N HIS A 109 11.75 3.14 -24.87
CA HIS A 109 10.95 2.79 -23.71
C HIS A 109 11.79 2.62 -22.43
N HIS A 110 12.92 1.91 -22.44
CA HIS A 110 13.81 1.83 -21.27
C HIS A 110 14.35 3.19 -20.83
N ARG A 111 14.69 4.06 -21.78
CA ARG A 111 15.22 5.39 -21.48
C ARG A 111 14.15 6.30 -20.86
N HIS A 112 12.89 6.12 -21.25
CA HIS A 112 11.78 6.99 -20.92
C HIS A 112 10.64 6.25 -20.22
N THR A 113 10.91 5.17 -19.49
CA THR A 113 9.86 4.30 -18.94
C THR A 113 8.88 5.12 -18.08
N GLN A 114 7.60 5.06 -18.43
CA GLN A 114 6.52 5.81 -17.78
C GLN A 114 6.70 7.34 -17.81
N ASP A 115 7.41 7.87 -18.80
CA ASP A 115 7.43 9.30 -19.13
C ASP A 115 6.26 9.59 -20.10
N PRO A 116 5.22 10.35 -19.67
CA PRO A 116 4.04 10.59 -20.50
C PRO A 116 4.29 11.27 -21.85
N GLN A 117 5.43 11.93 -22.03
CA GLN A 117 5.76 12.64 -23.27
C GLN A 117 6.66 11.82 -24.19
N ASN A 118 7.54 11.01 -23.62
CA ASN A 118 8.65 10.40 -24.37
C ASN A 118 8.59 8.87 -24.44
N ASP A 119 7.76 8.21 -23.63
CA ASP A 119 7.62 6.75 -23.65
C ASP A 119 6.76 6.30 -24.86
N PRO A 120 7.33 5.60 -25.86
CA PRO A 120 6.54 5.12 -26.98
C PRO A 120 5.51 4.05 -26.58
N GLU A 121 5.67 3.36 -25.44
CA GLU A 121 4.68 2.40 -24.93
C GLU A 121 3.38 3.09 -24.50
N LEU A 122 3.46 4.35 -24.03
CA LEU A 122 2.31 5.13 -23.59
C LEU A 122 1.49 5.75 -24.73
N ALA A 123 1.96 5.65 -25.98
CA ALA A 123 1.19 6.09 -27.15
C ALA A 123 -0.17 5.37 -27.29
N GLY A 124 -0.26 4.14 -26.78
CA GLY A 124 -1.52 3.43 -26.60
C GLY A 124 -2.03 3.56 -25.16
N GLU A 125 -3.28 4.00 -24.98
CA GLU A 125 -3.86 4.06 -23.64
C GLU A 125 -4.05 2.65 -23.06
N LYS A 126 -3.60 2.46 -21.82
CA LYS A 126 -3.92 1.25 -21.04
C LYS A 126 -5.43 1.22 -20.74
N PRO A 127 -6.06 0.02 -20.65
CA PRO A 127 -7.50 -0.07 -20.46
C PRO A 127 -8.00 0.62 -19.19
N LYS A 128 -9.09 1.40 -19.31
CA LYS A 128 -9.74 2.14 -18.21
C LYS A 128 -11.16 1.66 -17.90
N SER A 129 -11.69 0.74 -18.70
CA SER A 129 -13.01 0.11 -18.51
C SER A 129 -12.97 -1.39 -18.81
N LEU A 130 -13.99 -2.12 -18.37
CA LEU A 130 -14.09 -3.56 -18.62
C LEU A 130 -14.10 -3.89 -20.11
N TRP A 131 -14.81 -3.10 -20.91
CA TRP A 131 -14.85 -3.29 -22.36
C TRP A 131 -13.49 -3.07 -23.00
N GLN A 132 -12.80 -1.98 -22.66
CA GLN A 132 -11.44 -1.72 -23.15
C GLN A 132 -10.47 -2.83 -22.72
N TYR A 133 -10.65 -3.39 -21.53
CA TYR A 133 -9.83 -4.49 -21.00
C TYR A 133 -10.02 -5.78 -21.81
N ILE A 134 -11.27 -6.15 -22.11
CA ILE A 134 -11.58 -7.31 -22.97
C ILE A 134 -10.97 -7.13 -24.37
N VAL A 135 -11.15 -5.95 -24.98
CA VAL A 135 -10.60 -5.63 -26.30
C VAL A 135 -9.07 -5.68 -26.29
N HIS A 136 -8.43 -5.13 -25.26
CA HIS A 136 -6.97 -5.17 -25.10
C HIS A 136 -6.45 -6.61 -24.98
N ILE A 137 -7.08 -7.43 -24.12
CA ILE A 137 -6.67 -8.82 -23.92
C ILE A 137 -6.96 -9.69 -25.13
N SER A 138 -7.97 -9.39 -25.94
CA SER A 138 -8.18 -10.14 -27.20
C SER A 138 -6.93 -10.13 -28.11
N GLY A 139 -6.07 -9.11 -27.97
CA GLY A 139 -4.87 -8.97 -28.79
C GLY A 139 -5.12 -8.51 -30.22
N LEU A 140 -6.38 -8.41 -30.65
CA LEU A 140 -6.75 -7.95 -31.99
C LEU A 140 -6.21 -6.54 -32.30
N PRO A 141 -6.25 -5.55 -31.39
CA PRO A 141 -5.65 -4.24 -31.65
C PRO A 141 -4.14 -4.33 -31.86
N THR A 142 -3.45 -5.21 -31.13
CA THR A 142 -2.01 -5.43 -31.27
C THR A 142 -1.67 -6.06 -32.62
N TRP A 143 -2.39 -7.11 -33.03
CA TRP A 143 -2.19 -7.71 -34.36
C TRP A 143 -2.34 -6.69 -35.49
N TRP A 144 -3.39 -5.86 -35.39
CA TRP A 144 -3.62 -4.79 -36.36
C TRP A 144 -2.50 -3.74 -36.34
N GLY A 145 -2.02 -3.38 -35.15
CA GLY A 145 -0.89 -2.48 -34.94
C GLY A 145 0.40 -3.00 -35.58
N GLU A 146 0.77 -4.25 -35.29
CA GLU A 146 1.98 -4.87 -35.84
C GLU A 146 1.93 -5.00 -37.36
N LEU A 147 0.79 -5.41 -37.92
CA LEU A 147 0.61 -5.44 -39.38
C LEU A 147 0.79 -4.04 -39.99
N LYS A 148 0.17 -3.01 -39.40
CA LYS A 148 0.36 -1.62 -39.85
C LYS A 148 1.82 -1.19 -39.78
N THR A 149 2.51 -1.47 -38.68
CA THR A 149 3.93 -1.18 -38.51
C THR A 149 4.75 -1.85 -39.60
N LEU A 150 4.50 -3.14 -39.87
CA LEU A 150 5.20 -3.90 -40.89
C LEU A 150 5.02 -3.31 -42.29
N PHE A 151 3.78 -3.03 -42.72
CA PHE A 151 3.51 -2.43 -44.03
C PHE A 151 4.04 -0.98 -44.14
N LYS A 152 3.89 -0.18 -43.08
CA LYS A 152 4.44 1.20 -43.01
C LYS A 152 5.95 1.17 -43.19
N ASN A 153 6.65 0.33 -42.43
CA ASN A 153 8.09 0.18 -42.48
C ASN A 153 8.56 -0.33 -43.85
N ALA A 154 7.88 -1.33 -44.42
CA ALA A 154 8.23 -1.87 -45.73
C ALA A 154 8.09 -0.82 -46.86
N SER A 155 7.07 0.04 -46.77
CA SER A 155 6.86 1.16 -47.70
C SER A 155 7.87 2.31 -47.55
N GLY A 156 8.79 2.24 -46.56
CA GLY A 156 9.77 3.30 -46.31
C GLY A 156 9.21 4.54 -45.61
N ARG A 157 7.99 4.47 -45.08
CA ARG A 157 7.29 5.58 -44.40
C ARG A 157 7.43 5.51 -42.88
N CYS A 158 8.54 4.95 -42.37
CA CYS A 158 8.81 4.95 -40.93
C CYS A 158 9.16 6.37 -40.48
N ASP A 159 8.23 7.00 -39.77
CA ASP A 159 8.35 8.34 -39.18
C ASP A 159 8.34 8.28 -37.63
N ASP A 160 8.51 7.09 -37.05
CA ASP A 160 8.52 6.90 -35.60
C ASP A 160 9.73 7.63 -34.98
N ALA A 161 9.48 8.53 -34.02
CA ALA A 161 10.49 9.45 -33.48
C ALA A 161 11.69 8.74 -32.81
N PHE A 162 11.49 7.52 -32.31
CA PHE A 162 12.54 6.71 -31.70
C PHE A 162 13.42 5.96 -32.71
N VAL A 163 13.06 5.92 -34.00
CA VAL A 163 13.87 5.30 -35.05
C VAL A 163 14.78 6.37 -35.67
N PRO A 164 16.11 6.31 -35.44
CA PRO A 164 17.03 7.28 -36.01
C PRO A 164 17.08 7.17 -37.54
N GLU A 165 17.38 8.27 -38.23
CA GLU A 165 17.40 8.30 -39.71
C GLU A 165 18.29 7.22 -40.32
N GLY A 166 19.50 7.02 -39.77
CA GLY A 166 20.41 5.96 -40.20
C GLY A 166 19.88 4.52 -39.97
N GLY A 167 18.91 4.35 -39.07
CA GLY A 167 18.26 3.07 -38.77
C GLY A 167 17.09 2.73 -39.70
N ARG A 168 16.48 3.73 -40.35
CA ARG A 168 15.26 3.55 -41.17
C ARG A 168 15.44 2.58 -42.33
N ARG A 169 16.62 2.58 -42.98
CA ARG A 169 16.94 1.63 -44.06
C ARG A 169 16.94 0.18 -43.55
N LYS A 170 17.48 -0.06 -42.36
CA LYS A 170 17.54 -1.38 -41.73
C LYS A 170 16.14 -1.89 -41.40
N VAL A 171 15.34 -1.05 -40.75
CA VAL A 171 13.93 -1.32 -40.43
C VAL A 171 13.10 -1.63 -41.68
N ARG A 172 13.28 -0.84 -42.75
CA ARG A 172 12.61 -1.09 -44.03
C ARG A 172 13.00 -2.44 -44.63
N HIS A 173 14.30 -2.74 -44.70
CA HIS A 173 14.78 -4.00 -45.25
C HIS A 173 14.23 -5.20 -44.48
N GLU A 174 14.25 -5.17 -43.15
CA GLU A 174 13.68 -6.22 -42.31
C GLU A 174 12.20 -6.43 -42.60
N ALA A 175 11.41 -5.34 -42.61
CA ALA A 175 9.98 -5.43 -42.88
C ALA A 175 9.66 -5.99 -44.27
N VAL A 176 10.41 -5.57 -45.30
CA VAL A 176 10.29 -6.08 -46.67
C VAL A 176 10.62 -7.57 -46.76
N VAL A 177 11.71 -8.01 -46.11
CA VAL A 177 12.09 -9.43 -46.06
C VAL A 177 11.04 -10.26 -45.34
N SER A 178 10.54 -9.80 -44.19
CA SER A 178 9.48 -10.51 -43.45
C SER A 178 8.20 -10.66 -44.27
N LEU A 179 7.74 -9.60 -44.95
CA LEU A 179 6.58 -9.67 -45.84
C LEU A 179 6.78 -10.64 -47.00
N MET A 180 7.97 -10.64 -47.63
CA MET A 180 8.29 -11.61 -48.68
C MET A 180 8.24 -13.05 -48.15
N LEU A 181 8.83 -13.31 -46.98
CA LEU A 181 8.80 -14.64 -46.37
C LEU A 181 7.39 -15.07 -46.00
N TYR A 182 6.55 -14.18 -45.47
CA TYR A 182 5.13 -14.49 -45.23
C TYR A 182 4.38 -14.80 -46.52
N ALA A 183 4.63 -14.04 -47.60
CA ALA A 183 4.02 -14.30 -48.91
C ALA A 183 4.47 -15.65 -49.49
N VAL A 184 5.75 -16.00 -49.34
CA VAL A 184 6.27 -17.31 -49.76
C VAL A 184 5.62 -18.44 -48.95
N LEU A 185 5.55 -18.32 -47.63
CA LEU A 185 4.90 -19.33 -46.77
C LEU A 185 3.41 -19.51 -47.13
N ALA A 186 2.69 -18.40 -47.33
CA ALA A 186 1.30 -18.45 -47.76
C ALA A 186 1.16 -19.09 -49.16
N GLY A 187 2.02 -18.72 -50.11
CA GLY A 187 2.04 -19.29 -51.46
C GLY A 187 2.32 -20.80 -51.45
N VAL A 188 3.31 -21.25 -50.68
CA VAL A 188 3.60 -22.68 -50.50
C VAL A 188 2.40 -23.40 -49.88
N SER A 189 1.77 -22.83 -48.85
CA SER A 189 0.57 -23.40 -48.22
C SER A 189 -0.56 -23.58 -49.22
N LEU A 190 -0.79 -22.59 -50.09
CA LEU A 190 -1.84 -22.63 -51.12
C LEU A 190 -1.52 -23.64 -52.23
N VAL A 191 -0.30 -23.62 -52.76
CA VAL A 191 0.14 -24.54 -53.84
C VAL A 191 0.11 -25.99 -53.39
N THR A 192 0.46 -26.27 -52.13
CA THR A 192 0.45 -27.62 -51.55
C THR A 192 -0.91 -28.01 -50.95
N ALA A 193 -1.89 -27.11 -50.97
CA ALA A 193 -3.17 -27.26 -50.27
C ALA A 193 -3.02 -27.67 -48.79
N SER A 194 -1.92 -27.24 -48.15
CA SER A 194 -1.60 -27.58 -46.76
C SER A 194 -2.26 -26.62 -45.80
N SER A 195 -2.91 -27.17 -44.76
CA SER A 195 -3.49 -26.42 -43.64
C SER A 195 -2.51 -26.24 -42.47
N LEU A 196 -1.28 -26.77 -42.58
CA LEU A 196 -0.30 -26.79 -41.49
C LEU A 196 0.03 -25.39 -40.99
N LEU A 197 0.23 -24.43 -41.92
CA LEU A 197 0.51 -23.04 -41.57
C LEU A 197 -0.60 -22.43 -40.70
N LEU A 198 -1.86 -22.77 -41.00
CA LEU A 198 -3.02 -22.27 -40.29
C LEU A 198 -3.11 -22.87 -38.89
N PHE A 199 -3.04 -24.19 -38.76
CA PHE A 199 -3.31 -24.89 -37.50
C PHE A 199 -2.11 -25.01 -36.57
N ALA A 200 -0.87 -25.03 -37.07
CA ALA A 200 0.32 -25.13 -36.24
C ALA A 200 0.97 -23.77 -35.90
N TRP A 201 0.57 -22.69 -36.59
CA TRP A 201 1.14 -21.36 -36.38
C TRP A 201 0.09 -20.24 -36.26
N VAL A 202 -0.68 -19.93 -37.32
CA VAL A 202 -1.55 -18.73 -37.33
C VAL A 202 -2.65 -18.78 -36.25
N LEU A 203 -3.46 -19.84 -36.21
CA LEU A 203 -4.52 -19.98 -35.20
C LEU A 203 -3.94 -20.10 -33.77
N PRO A 204 -2.89 -20.90 -33.52
CA PRO A 204 -2.19 -20.86 -32.23
C PRO A 204 -1.75 -19.45 -31.81
N CYS A 205 -1.12 -18.66 -32.68
CA CYS A 205 -0.72 -17.29 -32.35
C CYS A 205 -1.92 -16.43 -31.91
N LEU A 206 -3.05 -16.52 -32.61
CA LEU A 206 -4.28 -15.83 -32.23
C LEU A 206 -4.80 -16.26 -30.85
N LEU A 207 -4.78 -17.56 -30.56
CA LEU A 207 -5.21 -18.13 -29.27
C LEU A 207 -4.24 -17.84 -28.12
N GLY A 208 -2.94 -17.72 -28.41
CA GLY A 208 -1.88 -17.43 -27.44
C GLY A 208 -1.77 -15.95 -27.07
N GLN A 209 -2.15 -15.06 -27.98
CA GLN A 209 -1.98 -13.62 -27.79
C GLN A 209 -2.67 -13.08 -26.52
N PRO A 210 -3.88 -13.52 -26.13
CA PRO A 210 -4.48 -13.11 -24.86
C PRO A 210 -3.65 -13.39 -23.62
N PHE A 211 -2.93 -14.51 -23.60
CA PHE A 211 -2.03 -14.85 -22.48
C PHE A 211 -0.83 -13.90 -22.42
N LEU A 212 -0.26 -13.54 -23.58
CA LEU A 212 0.81 -12.55 -23.63
C LEU A 212 0.32 -11.15 -23.23
N ARG A 213 -0.90 -10.73 -23.64
CA ARG A 213 -1.47 -9.44 -23.24
C ARG A 213 -1.74 -9.36 -21.73
N LEU A 214 -2.29 -10.43 -21.15
CA LEU A 214 -2.42 -10.55 -19.69
C LEU A 214 -1.06 -10.43 -19.01
N TYR A 215 -0.04 -11.10 -19.54
CA TYR A 215 1.31 -11.05 -19.00
C TYR A 215 1.90 -9.62 -19.06
N LEU A 216 1.92 -8.97 -20.22
CA LEU A 216 2.56 -7.65 -20.41
C LEU A 216 1.80 -6.52 -19.72
N LEU A 217 0.47 -6.58 -19.65
CA LEU A 217 -0.30 -5.56 -18.91
C LEU A 217 0.11 -5.51 -17.43
N ALA A 218 0.53 -6.65 -16.86
CA ALA A 218 1.03 -6.72 -15.50
C ALA A 218 2.43 -6.12 -15.30
N GLU A 219 3.20 -5.84 -16.35
CA GLU A 219 4.56 -5.31 -16.18
C GLU A 219 4.57 -3.80 -15.89
N HIS A 220 3.72 -3.03 -16.59
CA HIS A 220 3.63 -1.57 -16.44
C HIS A 220 2.22 -1.06 -16.10
N GLY A 221 1.21 -1.93 -16.04
CA GLY A 221 -0.15 -1.52 -15.71
C GLY A 221 -0.21 -0.83 -14.36
N ARG A 222 -0.67 0.42 -14.31
CA ARG A 222 -0.77 1.25 -13.08
C ARG A 222 0.50 1.54 -12.32
N CYS A 223 1.66 1.27 -12.90
CA CYS A 223 2.89 1.72 -12.26
C CYS A 223 2.97 3.27 -12.37
N PRO A 224 3.53 3.95 -11.36
CA PRO A 224 3.64 5.40 -11.30
C PRO A 224 4.47 6.01 -12.44
N PHE A 225 4.10 7.23 -12.85
CA PHE A 225 4.86 8.07 -13.79
C PHE A 225 6.02 8.77 -13.07
N VAL A 226 7.01 7.98 -12.65
CA VAL A 226 8.20 8.45 -11.92
C VAL A 226 9.47 7.93 -12.59
N ALA A 227 10.58 8.65 -12.40
CA ALA A 227 11.87 8.27 -12.98
C ALA A 227 12.48 7.02 -12.33
N ASN A 228 12.04 6.62 -11.13
CA ASN A 228 12.60 5.48 -10.44
C ASN A 228 12.11 4.15 -11.04
N MET A 229 13.02 3.39 -11.67
CA MET A 229 12.70 2.14 -12.37
C MET A 229 12.19 1.01 -11.45
N LEU A 230 12.54 1.04 -10.17
CA LEU A 230 12.03 0.09 -9.18
C LEU A 230 10.57 0.38 -8.77
N GLU A 231 10.04 1.56 -9.11
CA GLU A 231 8.66 1.96 -8.85
C GLU A 231 7.83 1.97 -10.13
N ASN A 232 8.40 2.42 -11.26
CA ASN A 232 7.66 2.62 -12.51
C ASN A 232 7.42 1.32 -13.33
N SER A 233 7.99 0.22 -12.86
CA SER A 233 7.91 -1.11 -13.45
C SER A 233 7.63 -2.13 -12.34
N ARG A 234 7.03 -3.27 -12.67
CA ARG A 234 6.57 -4.25 -11.68
C ARG A 234 7.32 -5.57 -11.75
N THR A 235 7.71 -6.08 -10.59
CA THR A 235 8.09 -7.50 -10.42
C THR A 235 6.87 -8.32 -10.05
N THR A 236 6.55 -9.35 -10.85
CA THR A 236 5.39 -10.24 -10.62
C THR A 236 5.86 -11.61 -10.13
N TYR A 237 5.53 -11.96 -8.89
CA TYR A 237 5.89 -13.24 -8.30
C TYR A 237 5.07 -14.37 -8.92
N THR A 238 5.75 -15.39 -9.45
CA THR A 238 5.08 -16.49 -10.18
C THR A 238 5.79 -17.82 -9.97
N ASN A 239 5.27 -18.88 -10.58
CA ASN A 239 5.84 -20.23 -10.48
C ASN A 239 7.02 -20.45 -11.46
N ARG A 240 7.72 -21.58 -11.29
CA ARG A 240 8.90 -21.93 -12.12
C ARG A 240 8.57 -22.13 -13.60
N VAL A 241 7.37 -22.58 -13.92
CA VAL A 241 6.94 -22.83 -15.31
C VAL A 241 6.85 -21.50 -16.05
N VAL A 242 6.11 -20.54 -15.50
CA VAL A 242 5.97 -19.20 -16.09
C VAL A 242 7.33 -18.49 -16.16
N ARG A 243 8.14 -18.56 -15.09
CA ARG A 243 9.49 -17.97 -15.13
C ARG A 243 10.37 -18.57 -16.22
N ARG A 244 10.32 -19.88 -16.44
CA ARG A 244 11.14 -20.51 -17.49
C ARG A 244 10.63 -20.20 -18.89
N LEU A 245 9.32 -20.17 -19.07
CA LEU A 245 8.67 -19.78 -20.32
C LEU A 245 9.00 -18.32 -20.69
N ALA A 246 8.92 -17.42 -19.72
CA ALA A 246 9.12 -15.99 -19.89
C ALA A 246 10.59 -15.55 -19.72
N TRP A 247 11.55 -16.48 -19.74
CA TRP A 247 12.98 -16.14 -19.59
C TRP A 247 13.24 -15.25 -18.36
N ASN A 248 12.68 -15.58 -17.20
CA ASN A 248 12.79 -14.80 -15.97
C ASN A 248 12.35 -13.31 -16.08
N MET A 249 11.71 -12.90 -17.17
CA MET A 249 11.16 -11.55 -17.33
C MET A 249 10.10 -11.14 -16.30
N PRO A 250 9.45 -12.03 -15.51
CA PRO A 250 8.65 -11.56 -14.38
C PRO A 250 9.43 -10.70 -13.37
N TYR A 251 10.77 -10.76 -13.38
CA TYR A 251 11.67 -9.79 -12.72
C TYR A 251 11.85 -8.52 -13.57
N HIS A 252 10.73 -7.90 -13.93
CA HIS A 252 10.73 -6.82 -14.93
C HIS A 252 11.24 -5.50 -14.37
N ALA A 253 10.95 -5.19 -13.09
CA ALA A 253 11.52 -3.99 -12.46
C ALA A 253 13.05 -4.07 -12.36
N GLU A 254 13.58 -5.26 -12.08
CA GLU A 254 15.01 -5.53 -12.12
C GLU A 254 15.57 -5.32 -13.53
N HIS A 255 14.92 -5.89 -14.54
CA HIS A 255 15.31 -5.72 -15.93
C HIS A 255 15.32 -4.24 -16.35
N HIS A 256 14.29 -3.46 -16.00
CA HIS A 256 14.25 -2.02 -16.27
C HIS A 256 15.37 -1.29 -15.55
N SER A 257 15.60 -1.59 -14.28
CA SER A 257 16.65 -0.95 -13.50
C SER A 257 18.05 -1.23 -14.05
N TYR A 258 18.31 -2.44 -14.54
CA TYR A 258 19.64 -2.83 -15.02
C TYR A 258 19.57 -3.74 -16.27
N PRO A 259 19.23 -3.19 -17.45
CA PRO A 259 18.89 -3.98 -18.65
C PRO A 259 20.06 -4.77 -19.25
N THR A 260 21.29 -4.52 -18.80
CA THR A 260 22.47 -5.30 -19.20
C THR A 260 22.60 -6.62 -18.45
N VAL A 261 21.78 -6.85 -17.42
CA VAL A 261 21.76 -8.12 -16.67
C VAL A 261 21.01 -9.16 -17.51
N PRO A 262 21.65 -10.28 -17.88
CA PRO A 262 21.00 -11.28 -18.68
C PRO A 262 19.91 -12.01 -17.90
N PHE A 263 18.93 -12.53 -18.62
CA PHE A 263 17.76 -13.23 -18.08
C PHE A 263 18.07 -14.28 -16.99
N HIS A 264 19.17 -15.02 -17.13
CA HIS A 264 19.57 -16.08 -16.20
C HIS A 264 20.27 -15.56 -14.93
N LYS A 265 20.53 -14.25 -14.86
CA LYS A 265 21.06 -13.50 -13.71
C LYS A 265 20.03 -12.58 -13.06
N LEU A 266 18.86 -12.36 -13.67
CA LEU A 266 17.75 -11.62 -13.04
C LEU A 266 17.35 -12.15 -11.65
N PRO A 267 17.30 -13.48 -11.38
CA PRO A 267 17.04 -13.97 -10.03
C PRO A 267 18.13 -13.59 -9.01
N ASP A 268 19.37 -13.38 -9.46
CA ASP A 268 20.48 -12.95 -8.61
C ASP A 268 20.35 -11.46 -8.29
N LEU A 269 20.01 -10.64 -9.30
CA LEU A 269 19.70 -9.22 -9.12
C LEU A 269 18.51 -9.03 -8.18
N HIS A 270 17.44 -9.80 -8.35
CA HIS A 270 16.26 -9.76 -7.50
C HIS A 270 16.59 -9.96 -6.02
N ARG A 271 17.52 -10.87 -5.67
CA ARG A 271 17.93 -11.06 -4.27
C ARG A 271 18.53 -9.81 -3.64
N LEU A 272 19.15 -8.95 -4.45
CA LEU A 272 19.76 -7.70 -4.00
C LEU A 272 18.76 -6.54 -4.02
N THR A 273 17.80 -6.53 -4.94
CA THR A 273 16.85 -5.43 -5.14
C THR A 273 15.52 -5.61 -4.41
N ARG A 274 15.18 -6.82 -3.95
CA ARG A 274 13.83 -7.14 -3.43
C ARG A 274 13.32 -6.18 -2.36
N GLU A 275 14.19 -5.67 -1.50
CA GLU A 275 13.85 -4.75 -0.38
C GLU A 275 13.69 -3.30 -0.85
N HIS A 276 13.96 -3.03 -2.12
CA HIS A 276 13.88 -1.71 -2.76
C HIS A 276 12.83 -1.66 -3.87
N LEU A 277 12.13 -2.77 -4.15
CA LEU A 277 11.05 -2.80 -5.14
C LEU A 277 9.87 -1.96 -4.63
N GLY A 278 9.48 -0.95 -5.40
CA GLY A 278 8.36 -0.08 -5.08
C GLY A 278 7.02 -0.62 -5.57
N VAL A 279 7.00 -1.44 -6.62
CA VAL A 279 5.79 -2.05 -7.16
C VAL A 279 5.99 -3.54 -7.44
N THR A 280 5.20 -4.37 -6.76
CA THR A 280 5.19 -5.84 -6.95
C THR A 280 3.77 -6.37 -7.06
N SER A 281 3.62 -7.64 -7.46
CA SER A 281 2.35 -8.36 -7.36
C SER A 281 2.54 -9.84 -7.10
N ASP A 282 1.67 -10.40 -6.25
CA ASP A 282 1.63 -11.83 -5.91
C ASP A 282 0.88 -12.63 -6.99
N GLY A 283 1.47 -12.65 -8.18
CA GLY A 283 0.96 -13.36 -9.34
C GLY A 283 0.08 -12.51 -10.25
N TYR A 284 0.00 -12.96 -11.50
CA TYR A 284 -0.78 -12.31 -12.55
C TYR A 284 -2.29 -12.28 -12.22
N GLY A 285 -2.81 -13.31 -11.55
CA GLY A 285 -4.22 -13.35 -11.16
C GLY A 285 -4.60 -12.26 -10.15
N ALA A 286 -3.76 -12.03 -9.14
CA ALA A 286 -3.96 -10.96 -8.16
C ALA A 286 -3.91 -9.58 -8.84
N PHE A 287 -2.88 -9.36 -9.68
CA PHE A 287 -2.78 -8.14 -10.47
C PHE A 287 -4.03 -7.86 -11.30
N HIS A 288 -4.54 -8.83 -12.06
CA HIS A 288 -5.71 -8.62 -12.93
C HIS A 288 -7.00 -8.44 -12.15
N LYS A 289 -7.15 -9.10 -11.00
CA LYS A 289 -8.27 -8.88 -10.08
C LYS A 289 -8.30 -7.43 -9.61
N ASP A 290 -7.17 -6.91 -9.17
CA ASP A 290 -7.05 -5.51 -8.71
C ASP A 290 -7.17 -4.54 -9.89
N TYR A 291 -6.63 -4.91 -11.06
CA TYR A 291 -6.77 -4.16 -12.30
C TYR A 291 -8.25 -3.97 -12.64
N VAL A 292 -9.00 -5.04 -12.85
CA VAL A 292 -10.42 -4.92 -13.19
C VAL A 292 -11.22 -4.30 -12.05
N GLY A 293 -10.89 -4.61 -10.79
CA GLY A 293 -11.56 -4.07 -9.60
C GLY A 293 -11.55 -2.55 -9.53
N SER A 294 -10.46 -1.90 -9.93
CA SER A 294 -10.36 -0.45 -9.81
C SER A 294 -11.09 0.34 -10.91
N PHE A 295 -11.58 -0.30 -11.98
CA PHE A 295 -12.45 0.39 -12.93
C PHE A 295 -13.70 0.94 -12.25
N LYS A 296 -14.05 0.39 -11.09
CA LYS A 296 -15.18 0.86 -10.30
C LYS A 296 -14.88 2.17 -9.55
N ASN A 297 -13.62 2.53 -9.21
CA ASN A 297 -13.36 3.50 -8.12
C ASN A 297 -12.18 4.51 -8.28
N LEU A 298 -11.24 4.36 -9.22
CA LEU A 298 -9.97 5.12 -9.14
C LEU A 298 -9.96 6.57 -9.68
N PRO A 299 -10.70 6.92 -10.75
CA PRO A 299 -10.80 8.31 -11.21
C PRO A 299 -11.43 9.26 -10.17
N ASP A 300 -12.19 8.71 -9.23
CA ASP A 300 -13.04 9.47 -8.31
C ASP A 300 -12.25 10.08 -7.15
N ILE A 301 -11.38 9.30 -6.49
CA ILE A 301 -10.71 9.74 -5.25
C ILE A 301 -9.70 10.87 -5.47
N ARG A 302 -8.90 10.84 -6.55
CA ARG A 302 -7.94 11.94 -6.84
C ARG A 302 -8.65 13.22 -7.31
N SER A 303 -9.78 13.07 -7.98
CA SER A 303 -10.63 14.22 -8.34
C SER A 303 -11.25 14.81 -7.07
N ALA A 304 -11.83 13.97 -6.22
CA ALA A 304 -12.39 14.34 -4.92
C ALA A 304 -11.35 15.01 -4.02
N SER A 305 -10.13 14.48 -3.92
CA SER A 305 -9.05 15.08 -3.11
C SER A 305 -8.70 16.50 -3.56
N ARG A 306 -8.56 16.72 -4.87
CA ARG A 306 -8.30 18.07 -5.43
C ARG A 306 -9.48 19.01 -5.23
N GLN A 307 -10.69 18.49 -5.31
CA GLN A 307 -11.89 19.26 -5.02
C GLN A 307 -11.93 19.67 -3.54
N LEU A 308 -11.67 18.76 -2.60
CA LEU A 308 -11.58 19.07 -1.17
C LEU A 308 -10.57 20.20 -0.89
N VAL A 309 -9.37 20.15 -1.46
CA VAL A 309 -8.36 21.21 -1.30
C VAL A 309 -8.90 22.58 -1.74
N ARG A 310 -9.68 22.64 -2.83
CA ARG A 310 -10.29 23.89 -3.31
C ARG A 310 -11.44 24.36 -2.42
N GLU A 311 -12.36 23.46 -2.06
CA GLU A 311 -13.55 23.79 -1.26
C GLU A 311 -13.19 24.18 0.19
N PHE A 312 -12.10 23.63 0.74
CA PHE A 312 -11.58 24.05 2.05
C PHE A 312 -10.80 25.37 2.01
N GLY A 313 -10.61 25.99 0.83
CA GLY A 313 -9.96 27.30 0.69
C GLY A 313 -8.43 27.27 0.81
N PHE A 314 -7.79 26.09 0.73
CA PHE A 314 -6.32 25.99 0.88
C PHE A 314 -5.52 26.68 -0.23
N LEU A 315 -6.16 27.13 -1.30
CA LEU A 315 -5.53 27.90 -2.37
C LEU A 315 -5.56 29.41 -2.13
N ASP A 316 -6.31 29.88 -1.13
CA ASP A 316 -6.38 31.29 -0.78
C ASP A 316 -5.18 31.72 0.06
N LYS A 317 -4.86 33.01 0.04
CA LYS A 317 -3.74 33.57 0.84
C LYS A 317 -3.97 33.39 2.34
N THR A 318 -5.22 33.36 2.78
CA THR A 318 -5.63 33.18 4.16
C THR A 318 -6.80 32.21 4.22
N ILE A 319 -6.91 31.43 5.30
CA ILE A 319 -7.94 30.38 5.43
C ILE A 319 -8.69 30.45 6.76
N ALA A 320 -9.77 29.67 6.86
CA ALA A 320 -10.59 29.50 8.07
C ALA A 320 -11.19 30.80 8.66
N GLY A 321 -11.44 31.82 7.82
CA GLY A 321 -11.94 33.12 8.27
C GLY A 321 -10.93 33.94 9.07
N THR A 322 -9.66 33.55 9.03
CA THR A 322 -8.55 34.25 9.67
C THR A 322 -7.69 34.99 8.62
N ASP A 323 -6.73 35.77 9.10
CA ASP A 323 -5.65 36.35 8.29
C ASP A 323 -4.37 35.48 8.28
N LEU A 324 -4.48 34.22 8.73
CA LEU A 324 -3.39 33.25 8.74
C LEU A 324 -3.37 32.42 7.45
N SER A 325 -2.16 32.07 7.00
CA SER A 325 -1.96 31.05 5.96
C SER A 325 -2.40 29.67 6.46
N GLY A 326 -2.61 28.72 5.55
CA GLY A 326 -2.97 27.35 5.95
C GLY A 326 -1.98 26.71 6.92
N SER A 327 -0.68 26.93 6.73
CA SER A 327 0.33 26.48 7.69
C SER A 327 0.19 27.12 9.07
N GLY A 328 -0.21 28.39 9.16
CA GLY A 328 -0.43 29.08 10.43
C GLY A 328 -1.68 28.62 11.15
N VAL A 329 -2.77 28.39 10.42
CA VAL A 329 -4.00 27.81 10.98
C VAL A 329 -3.73 26.43 11.58
N HIS A 330 -3.05 25.54 10.84
CA HIS A 330 -2.68 24.23 11.35
C HIS A 330 -1.69 24.29 12.52
N ALA A 331 -0.77 25.26 12.55
CA ALA A 331 0.14 25.43 13.67
C ALA A 331 -0.58 25.85 14.96
N ILE A 332 -1.52 26.80 14.89
CA ILE A 332 -2.33 27.19 16.05
C ILE A 332 -3.15 26.00 16.57
N MET A 333 -3.77 25.24 15.66
CA MET A 333 -4.54 24.03 16.03
C MET A 333 -3.66 22.99 16.72
N GLU A 334 -2.51 22.63 16.16
CA GLU A 334 -1.62 21.62 16.75
C GLU A 334 -1.05 22.08 18.11
N ILE A 335 -0.68 23.35 18.27
CA ILE A 335 -0.17 23.88 19.55
C ILE A 335 -1.28 23.90 20.61
N GLY A 336 -2.51 24.26 20.23
CA GLY A 336 -3.66 24.27 21.15
C GLY A 336 -4.08 22.87 21.60
N LEU A 337 -4.07 21.89 20.68
CA LEU A 337 -4.39 20.49 20.99
C LEU A 337 -3.27 19.77 21.76
N HIS A 338 -2.02 20.24 21.62
CA HIS A 338 -0.86 19.66 22.27
C HIS A 338 0.05 20.73 22.91
N PRO A 339 -0.37 21.32 24.05
CA PRO A 339 0.46 22.29 24.77
C PRO A 339 1.83 21.71 25.13
N GLY A 340 2.89 22.49 24.90
CA GLY A 340 4.27 22.06 25.13
C GLY A 340 4.92 21.35 23.93
N VAL A 341 4.24 21.23 22.79
CA VAL A 341 4.82 20.69 21.55
C VAL A 341 6.08 21.47 21.14
N THR A 342 7.11 20.78 20.67
CA THR A 342 8.35 21.44 20.24
C THR A 342 8.26 21.88 18.77
N ALA A 343 9.10 22.84 18.38
CA ALA A 343 9.21 23.23 16.97
C ALA A 343 9.60 22.06 16.05
N LYS A 344 10.34 21.07 16.57
CA LYS A 344 10.70 19.85 15.82
C LYS A 344 9.47 18.98 15.58
N ASP A 345 8.68 18.75 16.61
CA ASP A 345 7.46 17.93 16.51
C ASP A 345 6.44 18.59 15.60
N LEU A 346 6.31 19.92 15.67
CA LEU A 346 5.45 20.69 14.79
C LEU A 346 5.89 20.58 13.32
N ALA A 347 7.20 20.62 13.05
CA ALA A 347 7.74 20.42 11.70
C ALA A 347 7.37 19.04 11.13
N THR A 348 7.49 18.00 11.95
CA THR A 348 7.14 16.63 11.57
C THR A 348 5.64 16.48 11.32
N ARG A 349 4.80 17.00 12.23
CA ARG A 349 3.33 16.92 12.13
C ARG A 349 2.79 17.66 10.91
N LEU A 350 3.26 18.88 10.68
CA LEU A 350 2.85 19.69 9.53
C LEU A 350 3.53 19.29 8.22
N LYS A 351 4.49 18.36 8.26
CA LYS A 351 5.34 17.96 7.11
C LYS A 351 6.02 19.17 6.45
N LEU A 352 6.51 20.10 7.25
CA LEU A 352 7.15 21.35 6.80
C LEU A 352 8.65 21.36 7.13
N GLU A 353 9.44 22.02 6.28
CA GLU A 353 10.86 22.23 6.55
C GLU A 353 11.10 23.11 7.79
N LYS A 354 12.21 22.85 8.49
CA LYS A 354 12.63 23.60 9.69
C LYS A 354 12.71 25.11 9.45
N SER A 355 13.18 25.53 8.27
CA SER A 355 13.28 26.94 7.87
C SER A 355 11.91 27.63 7.76
N THR A 356 10.89 26.89 7.33
CA THR A 356 9.51 27.36 7.20
C THR A 356 8.83 27.46 8.56
N ILE A 357 9.01 26.44 9.41
CA ILE A 357 8.50 26.46 10.80
C ILE A 357 9.10 27.61 11.60
N SER A 358 10.41 27.84 11.51
CA SER A 358 11.05 28.94 12.25
C SER A 358 10.48 30.32 11.87
N ARG A 359 10.24 30.55 10.58
CA ARG A 359 9.59 31.79 10.10
C ARG A 359 8.14 31.89 10.56
N LEU A 360 7.41 30.78 10.53
CA LEU A 360 6.03 30.71 10.97
C LEU A 360 5.88 31.02 12.46
N LEU A 361 6.68 30.37 13.32
CA LEU A 361 6.66 30.59 14.76
C LEU A 361 7.00 32.04 15.11
N LYS A 362 8.01 32.63 14.45
CA LYS A 362 8.34 34.05 14.63
C LYS A 362 7.16 34.96 14.28
N SER A 363 6.41 34.65 13.22
CA SER A 363 5.24 35.43 12.84
C SER A 363 4.09 35.32 13.86
N LEU A 364 3.85 34.13 14.41
CA LEU A 364 2.81 33.90 15.42
C LEU A 364 3.18 34.53 16.76
N GLU A 365 4.46 34.53 17.13
CA GLU A 365 4.96 35.18 18.34
C GLU A 365 4.86 36.71 18.25
N ILE A 366 5.17 37.31 17.10
CA ILE A 366 5.00 38.76 16.86
C ILE A 366 3.52 39.18 16.97
N ARG A 367 2.59 38.33 16.50
CA ARG A 367 1.15 38.56 16.66
C ARG A 367 0.67 38.38 18.10
N GLY A 368 1.50 37.79 18.95
CA GLY A 368 1.16 37.45 20.32
C GLY A 368 0.24 36.25 20.43
N ASP A 369 0.18 35.37 19.43
CA ASP A 369 -0.66 34.16 19.44
C ASP A 369 -0.01 33.02 20.25
N ILE A 370 1.32 32.97 20.30
CA ILE A 370 2.08 31.90 20.97
C ILE A 370 3.10 32.46 21.95
N ILE A 371 3.47 31.64 22.92
CA ILE A 371 4.59 31.87 23.83
C ILE A 371 5.51 30.64 23.83
N GLN A 372 6.82 30.88 23.89
CA GLN A 372 7.82 29.82 24.00
C GLN A 372 8.26 29.70 25.46
N THR A 373 8.09 28.51 26.05
CA THR A 373 8.51 28.23 27.41
C THR A 373 9.67 27.25 27.39
N ARG A 374 10.69 27.51 28.21
CA ARG A 374 11.87 26.63 28.28
C ARG A 374 11.46 25.32 28.97
N SER A 375 11.80 24.18 28.37
CA SER A 375 11.53 22.87 28.97
C SER A 375 12.33 22.69 30.27
N GLU A 376 11.66 22.19 31.32
CA GLU A 376 12.29 21.87 32.61
C GLU A 376 13.22 20.64 32.52
N GLN A 377 13.04 19.79 31.51
CA GLN A 377 13.79 18.53 31.32
C GLN A 377 15.03 18.70 30.42
N ASP A 378 15.00 19.65 29.48
CA ASP A 378 16.15 20.00 28.63
C ASP A 378 16.12 21.50 28.31
N GLY A 379 17.07 22.24 28.89
CA GLY A 379 17.20 23.69 28.71
C GLY A 379 17.52 24.15 27.28
N ARG A 380 17.69 23.24 26.32
CA ARG A 380 17.84 23.53 24.88
C ARG A 380 16.53 23.39 24.09
N VAL A 381 15.47 22.87 24.72
CA VAL A 381 14.18 22.63 24.08
C VAL A 381 13.17 23.66 24.56
N PHE A 382 12.50 24.31 23.61
CA PHE A 382 11.41 25.24 23.86
C PHE A 382 10.08 24.56 23.53
N GLY A 383 9.20 24.49 24.51
CA GLY A 383 7.80 24.09 24.33
C GLY A 383 6.97 25.28 23.89
N LEU A 384 6.01 25.02 23.01
CA LEU A 384 5.10 26.03 22.47
C LEU A 384 3.75 25.94 23.19
N SER A 385 3.22 27.10 23.58
CA SER A 385 1.89 27.22 24.17
C SER A 385 1.15 28.40 23.55
N LEU A 386 -0.18 28.31 23.47
CA LEU A 386 -1.01 29.44 23.03
C LEU A 386 -1.13 30.49 24.15
N THR A 387 -1.14 31.76 23.78
CA THR A 387 -1.53 32.86 24.67
C THR A 387 -3.05 32.99 24.74
N ASN A 388 -3.58 33.94 25.51
CA ASN A 388 -5.02 34.27 25.46
C ASN A 388 -5.48 34.67 24.05
N THR A 389 -4.65 35.42 23.31
CA THR A 389 -4.92 35.77 21.91
C THR A 389 -4.92 34.52 21.04
N GLY A 390 -3.92 33.65 21.20
CA GLY A 390 -3.84 32.39 20.48
C GLY A 390 -5.03 31.46 20.73
N TRP A 391 -5.53 31.38 21.97
CA TRP A 391 -6.73 30.62 22.30
C TRP A 391 -8.00 31.21 21.68
N LYS A 392 -8.08 32.54 21.55
CA LYS A 392 -9.17 33.18 20.81
C LYS A 392 -9.13 32.83 19.33
N THR A 393 -7.95 32.91 18.71
CA THR A 393 -7.75 32.52 17.32
C THR A 393 -8.00 31.02 17.10
N PHE A 394 -7.59 30.16 18.03
CA PHE A 394 -7.89 28.73 18.03
C PHE A 394 -9.41 28.49 18.01
N ALA A 395 -10.16 29.16 18.90
CA ALA A 395 -11.61 29.01 18.97
C ALA A 395 -12.32 29.52 17.69
N GLU A 396 -11.82 30.59 17.08
CA GLU A 396 -12.33 31.11 15.81
C GLU A 396 -12.12 30.10 14.66
N ILE A 397 -10.93 29.50 14.58
CA ILE A 397 -10.59 28.45 13.60
C ILE A 397 -11.47 27.21 13.81
N ASP A 398 -11.55 26.71 15.04
CA ASP A 398 -12.31 25.50 15.39
C ASP A 398 -13.79 25.69 15.05
N THR A 399 -14.37 26.82 15.45
CA THR A 399 -15.76 27.17 15.13
C THR A 399 -16.00 27.28 13.63
N PHE A 400 -15.06 27.86 12.87
CA PHE A 400 -15.16 27.93 11.41
C PHE A 400 -15.16 26.53 10.78
N GLY A 401 -14.21 25.68 11.17
CA GLY A 401 -14.10 24.30 10.71
C GLY A 401 -15.36 23.49 11.02
N ASP A 402 -15.88 23.62 12.24
CA ASP A 402 -17.08 22.90 12.69
C ASP A 402 -18.33 23.32 11.89
N ARG A 403 -18.49 24.62 11.61
CA ARG A 403 -19.57 25.14 10.76
C ARG A 403 -19.46 24.63 9.32
N GLN A 404 -18.27 24.65 8.74
CA GLN A 404 -18.04 24.18 7.37
C GLN A 404 -18.33 22.69 7.24
N ALA A 405 -17.85 21.89 8.19
CA ALA A 405 -18.13 20.45 8.25
C ALA A 405 -19.63 20.17 8.40
N ARG A 406 -20.34 20.86 9.31
CA ARG A 406 -21.79 20.69 9.50
C ARG A 406 -22.59 21.07 8.26
N ALA A 407 -22.25 22.19 7.61
CA ALA A 407 -22.90 22.63 6.39
C ALA A 407 -22.69 21.61 5.25
N ALA A 408 -21.46 21.11 5.07
CA ALA A 408 -21.17 20.07 4.08
C ALA A 408 -21.96 18.77 4.38
N LEU A 409 -21.99 18.34 5.65
CA LEU A 409 -22.69 17.13 6.07
C LEU A 409 -24.22 17.25 5.87
N SER A 410 -24.80 18.44 6.04
CA SER A 410 -26.24 18.67 5.80
C SER A 410 -26.67 18.54 4.34
N ASN A 411 -25.73 18.59 3.39
CA ASN A 411 -26.01 18.46 1.95
C ASN A 411 -25.90 17.02 1.43
N ILE A 412 -25.56 16.06 2.29
CA ILE A 412 -25.41 14.65 1.89
C ILE A 412 -26.79 14.03 1.66
N ARG A 413 -27.05 13.63 0.41
CA ARG A 413 -28.29 12.94 0.01
C ARG A 413 -28.19 11.42 0.12
N ASN A 414 -26.99 10.85 -0.06
CA ASN A 414 -26.72 9.41 -0.05
C ASN A 414 -25.45 9.13 0.77
N GLY A 415 -25.57 8.42 1.89
CA GLY A 415 -24.47 8.08 2.79
C GLY A 415 -24.65 8.62 4.20
N SER A 416 -23.85 8.13 5.16
CA SER A 416 -23.84 8.65 6.54
C SER A 416 -22.60 9.51 6.79
N ALA A 417 -22.72 10.55 7.61
CA ALA A 417 -21.59 11.36 8.05
C ALA A 417 -20.45 10.49 8.61
N ARG A 418 -20.81 9.43 9.34
CA ARG A 418 -19.89 8.44 9.88
C ARG A 418 -19.12 7.70 8.78
N SER A 419 -19.81 7.17 7.76
CA SER A 419 -19.15 6.45 6.66
C SER A 419 -18.15 7.32 5.89
N ILE A 420 -18.42 8.61 5.76
CA ILE A 420 -17.50 9.55 5.10
C ILE A 420 -16.30 9.84 6.00
N ALA A 421 -16.51 10.07 7.29
CA ALA A 421 -15.43 10.25 8.26
C ALA A 421 -14.50 9.04 8.31
N ASP A 422 -15.06 7.83 8.34
CA ASP A 422 -14.30 6.57 8.33
C ASP A 422 -13.46 6.44 7.04
N ALA A 423 -14.06 6.75 5.89
CA ALA A 423 -13.36 6.70 4.60
C ALA A 423 -12.25 7.75 4.46
N LEU A 424 -12.49 8.99 4.90
CA LEU A 424 -11.49 10.06 4.89
C LEU A 424 -10.33 9.76 5.84
N THR A 425 -10.62 9.18 7.01
CA THR A 425 -9.59 8.75 7.98
C THR A 425 -8.73 7.64 7.38
N ALA A 426 -9.34 6.58 6.86
CA ALA A 426 -8.61 5.49 6.22
C ALA A 426 -7.74 5.97 5.04
N TYR A 427 -8.25 6.93 4.25
CA TYR A 427 -7.50 7.54 3.17
C TYR A 427 -6.33 8.41 3.69
N ALA A 428 -6.54 9.21 4.73
CA ALA A 428 -5.49 10.03 5.35
C ALA A 428 -4.38 9.17 5.98
N ASP A 429 -4.73 8.07 6.65
CA ASP A 429 -3.78 7.12 7.23
C ASP A 429 -2.92 6.45 6.15
N ALA A 430 -3.54 6.06 5.03
CA ALA A 430 -2.82 5.52 3.88
C ALA A 430 -1.83 6.55 3.28
N LEU A 431 -2.22 7.84 3.22
CA LEU A 431 -1.35 8.92 2.77
C LEU A 431 -0.24 9.29 3.77
N ALA A 432 -0.44 9.01 5.05
CA ALA A 432 0.57 9.26 6.08
C ALA A 432 1.80 8.37 5.93
N GLY A 433 1.71 7.29 5.13
CA GLY A 433 2.85 6.46 4.76
C GLY A 433 3.45 5.76 5.96
N SER A 434 2.64 4.97 6.68
CA SER A 434 3.16 4.10 7.74
C SER A 434 4.17 3.12 7.15
N GLU A 435 5.45 3.46 7.29
CA GLU A 435 6.56 2.51 7.26
C GLU A 435 6.26 1.42 8.30
N GLY A 436 5.92 0.23 7.81
CA GLY A 436 5.52 -0.90 8.66
C GLY A 436 4.23 -1.56 8.17
N THR A 437 4.24 -2.06 6.93
CA THR A 437 3.26 -3.05 6.46
C THR A 437 3.46 -4.36 7.20
N GLU A 438 2.89 -4.49 8.39
CA GLU A 438 2.25 -5.75 8.76
C GLU A 438 0.76 -5.59 8.47
N ASP A 439 0.20 -6.55 7.73
CA ASP A 439 -1.23 -6.71 7.49
C ASP A 439 -2.02 -6.39 8.77
N LYS A 440 -2.64 -5.20 8.79
CA LYS A 440 -3.75 -4.92 9.70
C LYS A 440 -5.02 -5.08 8.87
N PRO A 441 -5.71 -6.23 8.97
CA PRO A 441 -7.12 -6.23 8.62
C PRO A 441 -7.79 -5.12 9.41
N LEU A 442 -8.87 -4.53 8.85
CA LEU A 442 -9.80 -3.67 9.57
C LEU A 442 -10.34 -4.42 10.79
N HIS A 443 -9.58 -4.43 11.88
CA HIS A 443 -9.98 -5.02 13.15
C HIS A 443 -11.02 -4.07 13.74
N ARG A 444 -12.28 -4.42 13.51
CA ARG A 444 -13.37 -3.99 14.35
C ARG A 444 -13.06 -4.51 15.75
N PHE A 445 -12.58 -3.66 16.64
CA PHE A 445 -12.37 -4.01 18.04
C PHE A 445 -13.74 -4.34 18.64
N GLU A 446 -13.99 -5.62 18.85
CA GLU A 446 -15.22 -6.12 19.47
C GLU A 446 -15.09 -6.09 20.98
N VAL A 447 -16.15 -5.64 21.66
CA VAL A 447 -16.26 -5.75 23.11
C VAL A 447 -16.86 -7.11 23.41
N VAL A 448 -16.05 -8.00 23.97
CA VAL A 448 -16.47 -9.32 24.44
C VAL A 448 -16.88 -9.24 25.90
N GLU A 449 -17.87 -10.04 26.28
CA GLU A 449 -18.43 -10.11 27.62
C GLU A 449 -18.05 -11.42 28.30
N GLY A 450 -17.78 -11.37 29.60
CA GLY A 450 -17.33 -12.50 30.41
C GLY A 450 -15.84 -12.81 30.29
N TYR A 451 -15.46 -13.93 30.91
CA TYR A 451 -14.07 -14.38 31.00
C TYR A 451 -13.46 -14.68 29.63
N GLN A 452 -12.22 -14.22 29.42
CA GLN A 452 -11.40 -14.55 28.25
C GLN A 452 -10.17 -15.35 28.70
N THR A 453 -9.79 -16.36 27.92
CA THR A 453 -8.58 -17.15 28.22
C THR A 453 -7.35 -16.23 28.16
N GLY A 454 -6.54 -16.20 29.22
CA GLY A 454 -5.38 -15.32 29.33
C GLY A 454 -5.64 -13.95 29.99
N MET A 455 -6.90 -13.58 30.21
CA MET A 455 -7.32 -12.27 30.72
C MET A 455 -6.62 -11.80 32.01
N ILE A 456 -6.39 -12.70 32.97
CA ILE A 456 -5.74 -12.35 34.25
C ILE A 456 -4.33 -11.80 33.98
N GLY A 457 -3.55 -12.52 33.17
CA GLY A 457 -2.18 -12.11 32.83
C GLY A 457 -2.17 -10.86 31.97
N ASP A 458 -3.04 -10.79 30.96
CA ASP A 458 -3.08 -9.66 30.04
C ASP A 458 -3.46 -8.34 30.74
N ILE A 459 -4.49 -8.37 31.58
CA ILE A 459 -4.95 -7.19 32.32
C ILE A 459 -3.92 -6.78 33.37
N ALA A 460 -3.32 -7.71 34.11
CA ALA A 460 -2.27 -7.41 35.07
C ALA A 460 -1.05 -6.76 34.40
N ALA A 461 -0.58 -7.35 33.29
CA ALA A 461 0.54 -6.83 32.54
C ALA A 461 0.23 -5.47 31.89
N LEU A 462 -1.02 -5.27 31.43
CA LEU A 462 -1.47 -3.99 30.86
C LEU A 462 -1.52 -2.88 31.92
N HIS A 463 -2.03 -3.16 33.13
CA HIS A 463 -1.99 -2.22 34.23
C HIS A 463 -0.55 -1.90 34.64
N ALA A 464 0.31 -2.92 34.79
CA ALA A 464 1.70 -2.74 35.20
C ALA A 464 2.48 -1.85 34.22
N ARG A 465 2.34 -2.10 32.91
CA ARG A 465 2.97 -1.27 31.88
C ARG A 465 2.40 0.15 31.79
N THR A 466 1.10 0.32 32.05
CA THR A 466 0.45 1.64 31.92
C THR A 466 0.69 2.53 33.14
N HIS A 467 0.68 1.96 34.34
CA HIS A 467 0.83 2.71 35.60
C HIS A 467 2.24 2.66 36.19
N GLY A 468 3.18 1.92 35.59
CA GLY A 468 4.56 1.80 36.08
C GLY A 468 5.31 3.13 36.23
N ALA A 469 4.97 4.14 35.42
CA ALA A 469 5.53 5.50 35.58
C ALA A 469 5.08 6.20 36.88
N ILE A 470 3.88 5.87 37.38
CA ILE A 470 3.26 6.47 38.56
C ILE A 470 3.63 5.65 39.81
N ILE A 471 3.46 4.33 39.73
CA ILE A 471 3.58 3.40 40.86
C ILE A 471 5.01 2.86 41.03
N GLY A 472 5.82 2.86 39.97
CA GLY A 472 7.14 2.24 39.94
C GLY A 472 7.15 0.92 39.16
N ASN A 473 8.31 0.54 38.65
CA ASN A 473 8.50 -0.72 37.92
C ASN A 473 8.94 -1.82 38.89
N GLY A 474 8.25 -2.96 38.91
CA GLY A 474 8.58 -4.10 39.75
C GLY A 474 7.41 -5.08 39.90
N PRO A 475 7.64 -6.26 40.50
CA PRO A 475 6.65 -7.33 40.55
C PRO A 475 5.50 -7.06 41.52
N THR A 476 5.64 -6.15 42.48
CA THR A 476 4.66 -5.92 43.56
C THR A 476 3.29 -5.52 43.02
N PHE A 477 3.22 -4.50 42.17
CA PHE A 477 1.95 -4.01 41.62
C PHE A 477 1.27 -5.06 40.74
N GLU A 478 2.03 -5.71 39.86
CA GLU A 478 1.53 -6.77 38.99
C GLU A 478 1.01 -7.97 39.80
N SER A 479 1.67 -8.31 40.92
CA SER A 479 1.24 -9.39 41.81
C SER A 479 -0.09 -9.07 42.50
N VAL A 480 -0.28 -7.84 42.99
CA VAL A 480 -1.55 -7.42 43.64
C VAL A 480 -2.70 -7.43 42.64
N VAL A 481 -2.50 -6.90 41.42
CA VAL A 481 -3.53 -6.91 40.38
C VAL A 481 -3.86 -8.36 39.99
N SER A 482 -2.84 -9.19 39.77
CA SER A 482 -3.02 -10.61 39.42
C SER A 482 -3.77 -11.39 40.50
N GLN A 483 -3.45 -11.17 41.78
CA GLN A 483 -4.11 -11.81 42.91
C GLN A 483 -5.58 -11.42 43.00
N ALA A 484 -5.89 -10.12 42.96
CA ALA A 484 -7.26 -9.62 43.03
C ALA A 484 -8.11 -10.11 41.85
N MET A 485 -7.51 -10.15 40.65
CA MET A 485 -8.19 -10.72 39.48
C MET A 485 -8.42 -12.23 39.61
N ALA A 486 -7.43 -12.99 40.07
CA ALA A 486 -7.57 -14.43 40.26
C ALA A 486 -8.66 -14.77 41.29
N GLU A 487 -8.83 -13.95 42.31
CA GLU A 487 -9.91 -14.07 43.29
C GLU A 487 -11.29 -13.78 42.64
N PHE A 488 -11.43 -12.64 41.97
CA PHE A 488 -12.69 -12.24 41.33
C PHE A 488 -13.14 -13.22 40.24
N MET A 489 -12.22 -13.76 39.44
CA MET A 489 -12.57 -14.66 38.34
C MET A 489 -13.23 -15.96 38.82
N GLN A 490 -13.09 -16.34 40.09
CA GLN A 490 -13.81 -17.48 40.67
C GLN A 490 -15.32 -17.21 40.84
N ARG A 491 -15.70 -15.93 40.97
CA ARG A 491 -17.09 -15.49 41.19
C ARG A 491 -17.70 -14.72 40.01
N VAL A 492 -16.99 -14.59 38.88
CA VAL A 492 -17.48 -13.88 37.67
C VAL A 492 -18.77 -14.48 37.06
N GLY A 493 -19.09 -15.73 37.39
CA GLY A 493 -20.34 -16.38 36.95
C GLY A 493 -21.60 -15.95 37.73
N ASN A 494 -21.45 -15.23 38.85
CA ASN A 494 -22.58 -14.63 39.56
C ASN A 494 -23.17 -13.47 38.73
N PRO A 495 -24.49 -13.39 38.47
CA PRO A 495 -25.10 -12.31 37.69
C PRO A 495 -24.85 -10.89 38.23
N LEU A 496 -24.50 -10.75 39.50
CA LEU A 496 -24.09 -9.47 40.08
C LEU A 496 -22.75 -8.97 39.51
N ASN A 497 -21.90 -9.89 39.06
CA ASN A 497 -20.56 -9.64 38.54
C ASN A 497 -20.54 -9.69 37.01
N ASN A 498 -19.63 -8.92 36.40
CA ASN A 498 -19.35 -9.06 34.98
C ASN A 498 -18.01 -8.46 34.59
N SER A 499 -17.49 -8.84 33.42
CA SER A 499 -16.28 -8.27 32.85
C SER A 499 -16.46 -8.06 31.35
N TRP A 500 -16.04 -6.91 30.84
CA TRP A 500 -16.00 -6.64 29.41
C TRP A 500 -14.58 -6.37 28.98
N SER A 501 -14.20 -6.92 27.84
CA SER A 501 -12.85 -6.82 27.31
C SER A 501 -12.83 -6.53 25.83
N ILE A 502 -11.71 -5.98 25.37
CA ILE A 502 -11.44 -5.74 23.95
C ILE A 502 -10.27 -6.64 23.57
N LEU A 503 -10.48 -7.45 22.54
CA LEU A 503 -9.49 -8.38 22.04
C LEU A 503 -8.78 -7.83 20.80
N ASP A 504 -7.48 -8.09 20.71
CA ASP A 504 -6.70 -7.95 19.48
C ASP A 504 -5.78 -9.15 19.34
N LYS A 505 -5.95 -9.89 18.23
CA LYS A 505 -5.26 -11.16 17.97
C LYS A 505 -5.34 -12.18 19.14
N GLY A 506 -6.41 -12.13 19.94
CA GLY A 506 -6.64 -13.02 21.08
C GLY A 506 -6.12 -12.50 22.43
N GLU A 507 -5.45 -11.35 22.48
CA GLU A 507 -4.96 -10.73 23.72
C GLU A 507 -5.95 -9.66 24.22
N VAL A 508 -6.13 -9.57 25.55
CA VAL A 508 -6.93 -8.50 26.17
C VAL A 508 -6.14 -7.20 26.16
N ILE A 509 -6.59 -6.24 25.35
CA ILE A 509 -5.94 -4.94 25.17
C ILE A 509 -6.74 -3.78 25.79
N GLY A 510 -7.84 -4.11 26.46
CA GLY A 510 -8.65 -3.18 27.23
C GLY A 510 -9.69 -3.94 28.04
N SER A 511 -10.01 -3.47 29.23
CA SER A 511 -10.94 -4.15 30.14
C SER A 511 -11.69 -3.19 31.03
N ILE A 512 -12.85 -3.63 31.54
CA ILE A 512 -13.56 -3.08 32.70
C ILE A 512 -14.31 -4.23 33.37
N SER A 513 -14.40 -4.24 34.69
CA SER A 513 -15.17 -5.25 35.41
C SER A 513 -16.00 -4.64 36.52
N ILE A 514 -17.11 -5.30 36.84
CA ILE A 514 -17.96 -5.01 37.99
C ILE A 514 -17.88 -6.20 38.93
N ASP A 515 -17.49 -5.92 40.18
CA ASP A 515 -17.54 -6.84 41.31
C ASP A 515 -18.66 -6.36 42.25
N GLY A 516 -19.80 -7.04 42.18
CA GLY A 516 -20.98 -6.78 43.00
C GLY A 516 -20.93 -7.46 44.37
N GLU A 517 -19.86 -8.19 44.69
CA GLU A 517 -19.70 -8.93 45.94
C GLU A 517 -18.52 -8.43 46.79
N ASP A 518 -17.71 -7.50 46.28
CA ASP A 518 -16.53 -6.96 46.99
C ASP A 518 -16.88 -5.98 48.10
N LEU A 519 -17.94 -5.19 47.92
CA LEU A 519 -18.36 -4.15 48.86
C LEU A 519 -19.62 -4.57 49.62
N ASN A 520 -19.70 -4.20 50.90
CA ASN A 520 -20.88 -4.42 51.72
C ASN A 520 -21.95 -3.36 51.44
N GLY A 521 -23.22 -3.75 51.61
CA GLY A 521 -24.35 -2.93 51.16
C GLY A 521 -24.54 -3.07 49.65
N ASN A 522 -25.69 -2.63 49.12
CA ASN A 522 -26.05 -2.79 47.71
C ASN A 522 -25.20 -1.89 46.78
N VAL A 523 -23.89 -2.12 46.74
CA VAL A 523 -22.87 -1.28 46.12
C VAL A 523 -22.03 -2.11 45.16
N ALA A 524 -21.93 -1.67 43.91
CA ALA A 524 -21.06 -2.28 42.92
C ALA A 524 -19.65 -1.67 42.95
N HIS A 525 -18.61 -2.51 42.88
CA HIS A 525 -17.24 -2.04 42.72
C HIS A 525 -16.81 -2.13 41.25
N LEU A 526 -16.52 -0.99 40.63
CA LEU A 526 -15.97 -0.93 39.28
C LEU A 526 -14.44 -1.04 39.33
N ARG A 527 -13.92 -2.12 38.75
CA ARG A 527 -12.50 -2.53 38.85
C ARG A 527 -11.87 -2.77 37.48
N TRP A 528 -10.54 -2.75 37.46
CA TRP A 528 -9.67 -3.05 36.31
C TRP A 528 -10.06 -2.33 35.01
N PHE A 529 -10.44 -1.06 35.11
CA PHE A 529 -10.70 -0.24 33.95
C PHE A 529 -9.41 0.26 33.32
N ILE A 530 -9.03 -0.31 32.18
CA ILE A 530 -7.79 0.04 31.48
C ILE A 530 -7.94 -0.10 29.97
N LEU A 531 -7.18 0.70 29.22
CA LEU A 531 -7.11 0.63 27.76
C LEU A 531 -5.66 0.77 27.31
N SER A 532 -5.25 -0.08 26.37
CA SER A 532 -4.01 0.09 25.63
C SER A 532 -3.98 1.43 24.89
N GLY A 533 -2.80 2.03 24.74
CA GLY A 533 -2.61 3.31 24.05
C GLY A 533 -3.17 3.31 22.62
N LYS A 534 -3.17 2.16 21.93
CA LYS A 534 -3.73 1.98 20.58
C LYS A 534 -5.26 2.12 20.49
N LEU A 535 -5.96 2.07 21.63
CA LEU A 535 -7.43 2.21 21.69
C LEU A 535 -7.89 3.63 22.04
N ARG A 536 -6.96 4.54 22.36
CA ARG A 536 -7.29 5.93 22.73
C ARG A 536 -7.89 6.67 21.54
N GLY A 537 -8.88 7.53 21.80
CA GLY A 537 -9.56 8.31 20.77
C GLY A 537 -10.67 7.57 19.99
N LEU A 538 -10.77 6.24 20.12
CA LEU A 538 -11.78 5.43 19.40
C LEU A 538 -13.16 5.36 20.10
N GLY A 539 -13.32 6.02 21.24
CA GLY A 539 -14.56 5.99 22.04
C GLY A 539 -14.80 4.70 22.83
N LEU A 540 -13.94 3.68 22.70
CA LEU A 540 -14.11 2.36 23.32
C LEU A 540 -14.12 2.38 24.85
N GLY A 541 -13.40 3.32 25.50
CA GLY A 541 -13.48 3.50 26.95
C GLY A 541 -14.83 3.96 27.43
N LYS A 542 -15.49 4.84 26.67
CA LYS A 542 -16.88 5.24 26.93
C LYS A 542 -17.82 4.05 26.73
N THR A 543 -17.61 3.25 25.69
CA THR A 543 -18.42 2.05 25.44
C THR A 543 -18.32 1.02 26.58
N LEU A 544 -17.10 0.71 27.04
CA LEU A 544 -16.87 -0.17 28.18
C LEU A 544 -17.54 0.36 29.45
N LEU A 545 -17.33 1.64 29.76
CA LEU A 545 -17.94 2.27 30.94
C LEU A 545 -19.47 2.23 30.88
N LEU A 546 -20.08 2.55 29.73
CA LEU A 546 -21.53 2.53 29.59
C LEU A 546 -22.11 1.13 29.76
N LYS A 547 -21.44 0.09 29.25
CA LYS A 547 -21.86 -1.31 29.47
C LYS A 547 -21.81 -1.69 30.94
N ALA A 548 -20.74 -1.30 31.65
CA ALA A 548 -20.63 -1.55 33.08
C ALA A 548 -21.72 -0.82 33.87
N LEU A 549 -22.04 0.43 33.51
CA LEU A 549 -23.11 1.20 34.13
C LEU A 549 -24.49 0.62 33.84
N GLU A 550 -24.76 0.19 32.61
CA GLU A 550 -26.02 -0.46 32.22
C GLU A 550 -26.23 -1.76 32.99
N HIS A 551 -25.18 -2.56 33.19
CA HIS A 551 -25.22 -3.74 34.04
C HIS A 551 -25.55 -3.37 35.49
N CYS A 552 -24.87 -2.38 36.07
CA CYS A 552 -25.14 -1.97 37.44
C CYS A 552 -26.58 -1.43 37.63
N ASP A 553 -27.04 -0.60 36.70
CA ASP A 553 -28.39 -0.03 36.72
C ASP A 553 -29.46 -1.14 36.55
N GLY A 554 -29.16 -2.17 35.74
CA GLY A 554 -30.00 -3.36 35.52
C GLY A 554 -30.05 -4.33 36.71
N GLN A 555 -28.93 -4.54 37.42
CA GLN A 555 -28.89 -5.34 38.66
C GLN A 555 -29.44 -4.59 39.88
N GLY A 556 -29.59 -3.27 39.79
CA GLY A 556 -30.25 -2.45 40.79
C GLY A 556 -29.38 -2.03 41.96
N PHE A 557 -28.07 -1.89 41.76
CA PHE A 557 -27.16 -1.33 42.76
C PHE A 557 -27.52 0.12 43.10
N GLU A 558 -27.46 0.48 44.38
CA GLU A 558 -27.74 1.84 44.86
C GLU A 558 -26.57 2.78 44.58
N GLU A 559 -25.34 2.28 44.68
CA GLU A 559 -24.12 3.03 44.42
C GLU A 559 -23.10 2.21 43.62
N ILE A 560 -22.26 2.91 42.86
CA ILE A 560 -21.11 2.34 42.14
C ILE A 560 -19.87 3.08 42.61
N HIS A 561 -18.92 2.34 43.17
CA HIS A 561 -17.67 2.87 43.70
C HIS A 561 -16.51 2.47 42.79
N LEU A 562 -15.54 3.38 42.61
CA LEU A 562 -14.28 3.07 41.96
C LEU A 562 -13.13 3.80 42.64
N TRP A 563 -11.97 3.16 42.63
CA TRP A 563 -10.70 3.74 43.05
C TRP A 563 -9.82 4.00 41.84
N THR A 564 -9.19 5.18 41.79
CA THR A 564 -8.25 5.55 40.73
C THR A 564 -7.07 6.35 41.29
N LEU A 565 -6.01 6.51 40.50
CA LEU A 565 -4.81 7.26 40.91
C LEU A 565 -4.92 8.73 40.49
N LYS A 566 -4.45 9.63 41.35
CA LYS A 566 -4.29 11.05 41.02
C LYS A 566 -3.27 11.22 39.88
N GLY A 567 -3.63 11.98 38.85
CA GLY A 567 -2.83 12.18 37.63
C GLY A 567 -3.36 11.47 36.38
N LEU A 568 -4.49 10.75 36.50
CA LEU A 568 -5.20 10.13 35.37
C LEU A 568 -6.37 11.02 34.87
N ASP A 569 -6.06 12.24 34.43
CA ASP A 569 -7.05 13.29 34.13
C ASP A 569 -8.09 12.88 33.07
N ALA A 570 -7.70 12.06 32.10
CA ALA A 570 -8.60 11.53 31.07
C ALA A 570 -9.65 10.56 31.65
N ALA A 571 -9.26 9.69 32.59
CA ALA A 571 -10.19 8.78 33.26
C ALA A 571 -11.12 9.55 34.19
N ARG A 572 -10.59 10.52 34.95
CA ARG A 572 -11.37 11.41 35.79
C ARG A 572 -12.47 12.14 35.03
N THR A 573 -12.11 12.78 33.91
CA THR A 573 -13.08 13.49 33.06
C THR A 573 -14.18 12.56 32.56
N LEU A 574 -13.84 11.30 32.26
CA LEU A 574 -14.79 10.30 31.81
C LEU A 574 -15.74 9.87 32.94
N TYR A 575 -15.25 9.70 34.17
CA TYR A 575 -16.09 9.35 35.32
C TYR A 575 -17.05 10.50 35.68
N GLU A 576 -16.55 11.72 35.82
CA GLU A 576 -17.37 12.90 36.18
C GLU A 576 -18.51 13.13 35.17
N ARG A 577 -18.23 12.98 33.87
CA ARG A 577 -19.25 13.07 32.81
C ARG A 577 -20.32 12.00 32.88
N ASN A 578 -20.04 10.85 33.50
CA ASN A 578 -21.00 9.75 33.66
C ASN A 578 -21.61 9.69 35.07
N GLY A 579 -21.53 10.78 35.82
CA GLY A 579 -22.26 10.96 37.09
C GLY A 579 -21.52 10.48 38.33
N PHE A 580 -20.22 10.21 38.24
CA PHE A 580 -19.39 9.97 39.41
C PHE A 580 -18.95 11.29 40.04
N THR A 581 -18.91 11.33 41.37
CA THR A 581 -18.38 12.45 42.16
C THR A 581 -17.25 11.96 43.06
N LEU A 582 -16.19 12.75 43.18
CA LEU A 582 -15.10 12.49 44.12
C LEU A 582 -15.65 12.48 45.55
N ALA A 583 -15.50 11.36 46.24
CA ALA A 583 -16.03 11.13 47.58
C ALA A 583 -14.94 11.05 48.65
N ASP A 584 -13.76 10.54 48.30
CA ASP A 584 -12.62 10.46 49.21
C ASP A 584 -11.28 10.54 48.45
N GLU A 585 -10.22 10.97 49.13
CA GLU A 585 -8.84 10.99 48.62
C GLU A 585 -7.86 10.72 49.77
N TYR A 586 -7.00 9.70 49.62
CA TYR A 586 -5.99 9.39 50.63
C TYR A 586 -4.64 9.02 49.99
N VAL A 587 -3.57 9.12 50.78
CA VAL A 587 -2.21 8.78 50.36
C VAL A 587 -1.86 7.42 50.95
N GLY A 588 -1.59 6.43 50.09
CA GLY A 588 -1.23 5.07 50.48
C GLY A 588 0.10 4.63 49.86
N ASP A 589 0.78 3.69 50.51
CA ASP A 589 2.04 3.07 50.04
C ASP A 589 1.86 1.60 49.61
N GLN A 590 0.62 1.11 49.62
CA GLN A 590 0.22 -0.27 49.34
C GLN A 590 0.62 -0.83 47.96
N TRP A 591 1.06 0.03 47.04
CA TRP A 591 1.54 -0.35 45.70
C TRP A 591 3.07 -0.37 45.58
N GLY A 592 3.80 -0.22 46.69
CA GLY A 592 5.27 -0.18 46.74
C GLY A 592 5.88 1.22 46.66
N LYS A 593 5.06 2.26 46.49
CA LYS A 593 5.44 3.69 46.52
C LYS A 593 4.25 4.53 46.99
N SER A 594 4.53 5.64 47.69
CA SER A 594 3.50 6.60 48.10
C SER A 594 2.79 7.19 46.87
N VAL A 595 1.51 6.87 46.71
CA VAL A 595 0.62 7.39 45.65
C VAL A 595 -0.66 7.94 46.27
N THR A 596 -1.28 8.91 45.60
CA THR A 596 -2.59 9.44 46.03
C THR A 596 -3.69 8.73 45.26
N GLU A 597 -4.58 8.08 45.99
CA GLU A 597 -5.77 7.40 45.49
C GLU A 597 -7.01 8.26 45.68
N GLN A 598 -7.91 8.21 44.70
CA GLN A 598 -9.16 8.96 44.66
C GLN A 598 -10.33 7.99 44.51
N MET A 599 -11.29 8.07 45.43
CA MET A 599 -12.54 7.33 45.36
C MET A 599 -13.63 8.15 44.68
N PHE A 600 -14.28 7.58 43.68
CA PHE A 600 -15.40 8.18 43.00
C PHE A 600 -16.66 7.33 43.22
N ILE A 601 -17.77 8.00 43.57
CA ILE A 601 -19.08 7.37 43.78
C ILE A 601 -20.07 7.88 42.75
N ARG A 602 -20.83 6.97 42.13
CA ARG A 602 -22.05 7.27 41.35
C ARG A 602 -23.25 6.67 42.08
N LYS A 603 -24.22 7.51 42.45
CA LYS A 603 -25.51 7.04 42.96
C LYS A 603 -26.44 6.69 41.81
N ARG A 604 -27.32 5.70 42.02
CA ARG A 604 -28.38 5.34 41.08
C ARG A 604 -29.24 6.57 40.77
N ARG A 605 -29.54 6.78 39.49
CA ARG A 605 -30.40 7.87 39.02
C ARG A 605 -31.87 7.48 39.04
#